data_AF-A0A8S2G2A0-F1
#
_entry.id   AF-A0A8S2G2A0-F1
#
_cell.length_a   1.000
_cell.length_b   1.000
_cell.length_c   1.000
_cell.angle_alpha   90.00
_cell.angle_beta   90.00
_cell.angle_gamma   90.00
#
_symmetry.space_group_name_H-M   'P 1'
#
loop_
_entity.id
_entity.type
_entity.pdbx_description
1 polymer ?
#
loop_
_entity_poly.entity_id
_entity_poly.type
_entity_poly.pdbx_seq_one_letter_code
_entity_poly.pdbx_strand_id
1 'polypeptide(L)' 'MSNLLPLHKRYEITFLSCHRYGQRFGVKRIAKIVKCARSTAKRWKRRWACTKDLSNEPKVGRSRVTIADEDQTIL' A
#
# COMPACT_ATOMS: atom_id res chain seq x y z
N MET A 1 -11.07 6.24 11.06
CA MET A 1 -10.36 4.94 10.92
C MET A 1 -9.79 4.84 9.52
N SER A 2 -8.47 4.70 9.37
CA SER A 2 -7.87 4.54 8.04
C SER A 2 -8.17 3.15 7.51
N ASN A 3 -9.11 3.05 6.56
CA ASN A 3 -9.51 1.84 5.82
C ASN A 3 -8.38 1.31 4.92
N LEU A 4 -7.20 1.02 5.48
CA LEU A 4 -6.12 0.40 4.74
C LEU A 4 -6.41 -1.09 4.60
N LEU A 5 -6.40 -1.56 3.34
CA LEU A 5 -6.51 -2.98 3.02
C LEU A 5 -5.43 -3.77 3.79
N PRO A 6 -5.76 -4.83 4.53
CA PRO A 6 -4.78 -5.66 5.25
C PRO A 6 -3.70 -6.22 4.32
N LEU A 7 -2.49 -6.44 4.86
CA LEU A 7 -1.33 -6.87 4.06
C LEU A 7 -1.59 -8.19 3.29
N HIS A 8 -2.20 -9.19 3.94
CA HIS A 8 -2.52 -10.47 3.30
C HIS A 8 -3.43 -10.30 2.07
N LYS A 9 -4.41 -9.38 2.12
CA LYS A 9 -5.28 -9.06 0.97
C LYS A 9 -4.52 -8.39 -0.17
N ARG A 10 -3.45 -7.63 0.12
CA ARG A 10 -2.57 -7.05 -0.91
C ARG A 10 -1.79 -8.15 -1.62
N TYR A 11 -1.24 -9.10 -0.86
CA TYR A 11 -0.58 -10.28 -1.45
C TYR A 11 -1.54 -11.08 -2.32
N GLU A 12 -2.77 -11.28 -1.85
CA GLU A 12 -3.83 -11.95 -2.62
C GLU A 12 -4.09 -11.25 -3.97
N ILE A 13 -4.11 -9.91 -4.01
CA ILE A 13 -4.21 -9.13 -5.27
C ILE A 13 -3.02 -9.42 -6.19
N THR A 14 -1.79 -9.43 -5.68
CA THR A 14 -0.60 -9.69 -6.50
C THR A 14 -0.56 -11.13 -7.00
N PHE A 15 -0.92 -12.09 -6.14
CA PHE A 15 -1.04 -13.50 -6.46
C PHE A 15 -2.01 -13.72 -7.62
N LEU A 16 -3.23 -13.21 -7.49
CA LEU A 16 -4.27 -13.36 -8.51
C LEU A 16 -4.01 -12.55 -9.79
N SER A 17 -3.12 -11.56 -9.78
CA SER A 17 -2.86 -10.70 -10.95
C SER A 17 -1.67 -11.12 -11.81
N CYS A 18 -0.57 -11.56 -11.20
CA CYS A 18 0.69 -11.72 -11.93
C CYS A 18 1.56 -12.90 -11.49
N HIS A 19 1.20 -13.62 -10.42
CA HIS A 19 2.00 -14.74 -9.96
C HIS A 19 1.88 -15.94 -10.90
N ARG A 20 2.97 -16.70 -11.09
CA ARG A 20 3.01 -17.87 -11.99
C ARG A 20 1.95 -18.92 -11.64
N TYR A 21 1.72 -19.13 -10.35
CA TYR A 21 0.70 -20.06 -9.86
C TYR A 21 -0.68 -19.43 -9.68
N GLY A 22 -0.83 -18.14 -9.98
CA GLY A 22 -2.10 -17.43 -9.89
C GLY A 22 -2.89 -17.51 -11.19
N GLN A 23 -4.22 -17.35 -11.09
CA GLN A 23 -5.13 -17.43 -12.25
C GLN A 23 -5.09 -16.19 -13.19
N ARG A 24 -4.15 -15.25 -12.95
CA ARG A 24 -3.88 -14.03 -13.75
C ARG A 24 -5.14 -13.26 -14.16
N PHE A 25 -6.02 -13.04 -13.21
CA PHE A 25 -7.30 -12.37 -13.41
C PHE A 25 -7.16 -10.86 -13.72
N GLY A 26 -8.18 -10.35 -14.41
CA GLY A 26 -8.37 -8.91 -14.57
C GLY A 26 -8.76 -8.23 -13.25
N VAL A 27 -8.40 -6.94 -13.13
CA VAL A 27 -8.59 -6.13 -11.89
C VAL A 27 -10.04 -6.15 -11.38
N LYS A 28 -11.04 -6.18 -12.27
CA LYS A 28 -12.46 -6.22 -11.90
C LYS A 28 -12.81 -7.52 -11.14
N ARG A 29 -12.26 -8.67 -11.57
CA ARG A 29 -12.51 -9.97 -10.93
C ARG A 29 -11.75 -10.08 -9.61
N ILE A 30 -10.51 -9.61 -9.56
CA ILE A 30 -9.70 -9.57 -8.33
C ILE A 30 -10.40 -8.75 -7.25
N ALA A 31 -10.90 -7.56 -7.60
CA ALA A 31 -11.62 -6.69 -6.66
C ALA A 31 -12.83 -7.39 -6.01
N LYS A 32 -13.57 -8.19 -6.80
CA LYS A 32 -14.68 -9.01 -6.28
C LYS A 32 -14.21 -10.12 -5.33
N ILE A 33 -13.17 -10.88 -5.70
CA ILE A 33 -12.64 -11.99 -4.89
C ILE A 33 -12.10 -11.48 -3.55
N VAL A 34 -11.29 -10.43 -3.61
CA VAL A 34 -10.60 -9.83 -2.45
C VAL A 34 -11.56 -8.98 -1.60
N LYS A 35 -12.77 -8.70 -2.11
CA LYS A 35 -13.79 -7.81 -1.51
C LYS A 35 -13.23 -6.41 -1.24
N CYS A 36 -12.63 -5.80 -2.26
CA CYS A 36 -12.09 -4.44 -2.18
C CYS A 36 -12.53 -3.57 -3.37
N ALA A 37 -12.38 -2.25 -3.25
CA ALA A 37 -12.67 -1.34 -4.36
C ALA A 37 -11.74 -1.61 -5.55
N ARG A 38 -12.27 -1.46 -6.77
CA ARG A 38 -11.49 -1.65 -8.02
C ARG A 38 -10.25 -0.75 -8.07
N SER A 39 -10.36 0.49 -7.56
CA SER A 39 -9.25 1.45 -7.43
C SER A 39 -8.14 0.91 -6.52
N THR A 40 -8.51 0.24 -5.41
CA THR A 40 -7.58 -0.36 -4.47
C THR A 40 -6.81 -1.51 -5.10
N ALA A 41 -7.51 -2.43 -5.77
CA ALA A 41 -6.86 -3.52 -6.51
C ALA A 41 -5.92 -2.99 -7.61
N LYS A 42 -6.33 -1.95 -8.35
CA LYS A 42 -5.50 -1.30 -9.37
C LYS A 42 -4.23 -0.67 -8.76
N ARG A 43 -4.37 0.03 -7.62
CA ARG A 43 -3.25 0.67 -6.90
C ARG A 43 -2.20 -0.35 -6.50
N TRP A 44 -2.58 -1.44 -5.82
CA TRP A 44 -1.64 -2.45 -5.34
C TRP A 44 -0.99 -3.23 -6.48
N LYS A 45 -1.74 -3.54 -7.55
CA LYS A 45 -1.15 -4.12 -8.77
C LYS A 45 -0.05 -3.22 -9.36
N ARG A 46 -0.30 -1.91 -9.45
CA ARG A 46 0.69 -0.95 -9.96
C ARG A 46 1.90 -0.84 -9.03
N ARG A 47 1.66 -0.72 -7.72
CA ARG A 47 2.74 -0.64 -6.73
C ARG A 47 3.67 -1.86 -6.82
N TRP A 48 3.11 -3.07 -6.89
CA TRP A 48 3.90 -4.29 -7.07
C TRP A 48 4.72 -4.30 -8.36
N ALA A 49 4.19 -3.74 -9.44
CA ALA A 49 4.94 -3.63 -10.69
C ALA A 49 6.13 -2.66 -10.57
N CYS A 50 5.99 -1.59 -9.79
CA CYS A 50 7.03 -0.56 -9.61
C CYS A 50 8.07 -0.93 -8.55
N THR A 51 7.65 -1.34 -7.35
CA THR A 51 8.55 -1.45 -6.18
C THR A 51 8.74 -2.87 -5.68
N LYS A 52 7.90 -3.82 -6.11
CA LYS A 52 7.81 -5.18 -5.51
C LYS A 52 7.58 -5.17 -3.99
N ASP A 53 7.01 -4.08 -3.46
CA ASP A 53 6.72 -3.92 -2.04
C ASP A 53 5.24 -3.58 -1.80
N LEU A 54 4.62 -4.32 -0.90
CA LEU A 54 3.21 -4.18 -0.49
C LEU A 54 3.06 -3.64 0.93
N SER A 55 4.18 -3.33 1.60
CA SER A 55 4.22 -2.73 2.92
C SER A 55 3.59 -1.34 2.91
N ASN A 56 3.24 -0.85 4.10
CA ASN A 56 2.86 0.55 4.24
C ASN A 56 4.11 1.40 4.00
N GLU A 57 3.97 2.46 3.19
CA GLU A 57 4.96 3.52 3.21
C GLU A 57 5.05 4.10 4.62
N PRO A 58 6.27 4.31 5.15
CA PRO A 58 6.42 5.10 6.36
C PRO A 58 5.83 6.47 6.08
N LYS A 59 4.81 6.85 6.87
CA LYS A 59 4.30 8.21 6.82
C LYS A 59 5.37 9.10 7.42
N VAL A 60 5.98 9.94 6.59
CA VAL A 60 6.77 11.05 7.11
C VAL A 60 5.78 11.90 7.90
N GLY A 61 6.03 12.05 9.20
CA GLY A 61 5.25 12.93 10.05
C GLY A 61 5.30 14.36 9.51
N ARG A 62 4.47 15.25 10.03
CA ARG A 62 4.63 16.66 9.73
C ARG A 62 6.00 17.10 10.24
N SER A 63 6.78 17.79 9.39
CA SER A 63 8.03 18.40 9.84
C SER A 63 7.74 19.25 11.08
N ARG A 64 8.60 19.14 12.10
CA ARG A 64 8.52 19.99 13.28
C ARG A 64 8.70 21.43 12.84
N VAL A 65 8.01 22.35 13.51
CA VAL A 65 8.18 23.79 13.29
C VAL A 65 9.49 24.27 13.93
N THR A 66 9.91 23.65 15.03
CA THR A 66 11.14 24.02 15.71
C THR A 66 12.37 23.55 14.95
N ILE A 67 13.32 24.47 14.81
CA ILE A 67 14.66 24.21 14.28
C ILE A 67 15.55 23.69 15.41
N ALA A 68 16.58 22.91 15.09
CA ALA A 68 17.45 22.26 16.07
C ALA A 68 18.08 23.25 17.08
N ASP A 69 18.32 24.49 16.66
CA ASP A 69 18.88 25.55 17.51
C ASP A 69 17.88 26.06 18.58
N GLU A 70 16.58 26.05 18.27
CA GLU A 70 15.54 26.40 19.24
C GLU A 70 15.41 25.34 20.33
N ASP A 71 15.60 24.06 20.00
CA ASP A 71 15.59 22.96 20.97
C ASP A 71 16.79 23.05 21.95
N GLN A 72 17.95 23.60 21.52
CA GLN A 72 19.10 23.81 22.41
C GLN A 72 18.93 25.00 23.38
N THR A 73 18.10 25.98 23.02
CA THR A 73 17.89 27.19 23.83
C THR A 73 16.87 26.96 24.97
N ILE A 74 16.10 25.87 24.91
CA ILE A 74 15.09 25.49 25.91
C ILE A 74 15.68 24.61 27.04
N LEU A 75 16.89 24.05 26.85
CA LEU A 75 17.61 23.24 27.85
C LEU A 75 18.42 24.11 28.82
#